data_AF-A0A1W5XJK7-F1
#
_entry.id   AF-A0A1W5XJK7-F1
#
_cell.length_a   1.000
_cell.length_b   1.000
_cell.length_c   1.000
_cell.angle_alpha   90.00
_cell.angle_beta   90.00
_cell.angle_gamma   90.00
#
_symmetry.space_group_name_H-M   'P 1'
#
loop_
_entity.id
_entity.type
_entity.pdbx_description
1 polymer ?
#
loop_
_entity_poly.entity_id
_entity_poly.type
_entity_poly.pdbx_seq_one_letter_code
_entity_poly.pdbx_strand_id
1 'polypeptide(L)'
;MTDVTDRHRPLARSLVPLPEESLPGFLLRLAHRLGRSPGRIAGLCGLAAYERRPPAYHLIGLPDDIAAAFAATTRLSWPEVNDLTLRRYAATYPALAKAQVDSKTHTVAQREYWAFNASSRYCPECLSGDRSAVQSAHGGPGS
;
A
#
# COMPACT_ATOMS: atom_id res chain seq x y z
N MET A 1 -9.71 31.50 -5.56
CA MET A 1 -8.42 30.97 -5.09
C MET A 1 -8.73 29.94 -4.01
N THR A 2 -9.08 28.72 -4.42
CA THR A 2 -9.48 27.63 -3.52
C THR A 2 -8.23 26.94 -2.99
N ASP A 3 -8.15 26.91 -1.66
CA ASP A 3 -7.08 26.34 -0.86
C ASP A 3 -6.84 24.86 -1.22
N VAL A 4 -5.60 24.54 -1.64
CA VAL A 4 -5.17 23.21 -2.08
C VAL A 4 -4.93 22.27 -0.88
N THR A 5 -4.99 22.77 0.35
CA THR A 5 -4.65 22.01 1.55
C THR A 5 -5.75 21.09 2.11
N ASP A 6 -7.01 21.20 1.64
CA ASP A 6 -8.12 20.32 2.09
C ASP A 6 -8.17 18.94 1.40
N ARG A 7 -7.15 18.56 0.62
CA ARG A 7 -7.22 17.32 -0.19
C ARG A 7 -6.98 16.04 0.61
N HIS A 8 -6.40 16.11 1.82
CA HIS A 8 -6.02 14.94 2.62
C HIS A 8 -6.37 15.09 4.10
N ARG A 9 -7.67 15.29 4.39
CA ARG A 9 -8.17 15.33 5.76
C ARG A 9 -7.90 13.99 6.47
N PRO A 10 -7.41 13.99 7.72
CA PRO A 10 -7.21 12.76 8.49
C PRO A 10 -8.48 11.91 8.56
N LEU A 11 -8.35 10.60 8.35
CA LEU A 11 -9.49 9.69 8.41
C LEU A 11 -10.11 9.69 9.80
N ALA A 12 -11.43 9.59 9.92
CA ALA A 12 -12.09 9.58 11.24
C ALA A 12 -11.52 8.50 12.18
N ARG A 13 -11.09 7.36 11.63
CA ARG A 13 -10.41 6.27 12.35
C ARG A 13 -9.30 5.71 11.47
N SER A 14 -8.16 5.40 12.09
CA SER A 14 -7.02 4.74 11.45
C SER A 14 -6.67 3.46 12.23
N LEU A 15 -5.62 2.75 11.83
CA LEU A 15 -5.14 1.50 12.43
C LEU A 15 -3.69 1.66 12.92
N VAL A 16 -3.33 0.85 13.91
CA VAL A 16 -1.92 0.58 14.23
C VAL A 16 -1.43 -0.49 13.24
N PRO A 17 -0.32 -0.26 12.52
CA PRO A 17 0.28 -1.27 11.67
C PRO A 17 0.64 -2.54 12.46
N LEU A 18 0.44 -3.71 11.87
CA LEU A 18 0.99 -4.94 12.45
C LEU A 18 2.51 -5.01 12.17
N PRO A 19 3.28 -5.71 13.01
CA PRO A 19 4.67 -6.01 12.68
C PRO A 19 4.76 -6.64 11.30
N GLU A 20 5.63 -6.10 10.47
CA GLU A 20 5.90 -6.61 9.11
C GLU A 20 4.72 -6.52 8.13
N GLU A 21 3.69 -5.75 8.48
CA GLU A 21 2.57 -5.51 7.60
C GLU A 21 3.00 -4.80 6.32
N SER A 22 2.47 -5.24 5.19
CA SER A 22 2.67 -4.55 3.93
C SER A 22 1.62 -3.47 3.71
N LEU A 23 1.96 -2.45 2.91
CA LEU A 23 1.08 -1.36 2.52
C LEU A 23 -0.28 -1.85 1.96
N PRO A 24 -0.34 -2.85 1.05
CA PRO A 24 -1.62 -3.43 0.62
C PRO A 24 -2.41 -4.08 1.76
N GLY A 25 -1.74 -4.80 2.67
CA GLY A 25 -2.38 -5.42 3.83
C GLY A 25 -3.02 -4.39 4.77
N PHE A 26 -2.29 -3.33 5.07
CA PHE A 26 -2.79 -2.21 5.87
C PHE A 26 -4.01 -1.54 5.22
N LEU A 27 -3.95 -1.26 3.91
CA LEU A 27 -5.06 -0.65 3.16
C LEU A 27 -6.30 -1.53 3.16
N LEU A 28 -6.15 -2.84 3.03
CA LEU A 28 -7.27 -3.79 3.05
C LEU A 28 -7.94 -3.81 4.43
N ARG A 29 -7.14 -3.87 5.51
CA ARG A 29 -7.67 -3.81 6.89
C ARG A 29 -8.34 -2.47 7.18
N LEU A 30 -7.77 -1.37 6.69
CA LEU A 30 -8.34 -0.04 6.86
C LEU A 30 -9.66 0.10 6.11
N ALA A 31 -9.72 -0.39 4.87
CA ALA A 31 -10.92 -0.43 4.04
C ALA A 31 -12.04 -1.25 4.69
N HIS A 32 -11.71 -2.42 5.20
CA HIS A 32 -12.61 -3.27 5.97
C HIS A 32 -13.15 -2.55 7.21
N ARG A 33 -12.28 -1.99 8.06
CA ARG A 33 -12.67 -1.27 9.29
C ARG A 33 -13.58 -0.07 9.01
N LEU A 34 -13.39 0.61 7.89
CA LEU A 34 -14.15 1.79 7.51
C LEU A 34 -15.38 1.47 6.64
N GLY A 35 -15.59 0.20 6.25
CA GLY A 35 -16.68 -0.22 5.37
C GLY A 35 -16.61 0.43 3.98
N ARG A 36 -15.40 0.65 3.45
CA ARG A 36 -15.16 1.31 2.14
C ARG A 36 -14.38 0.40 1.21
N SER A 37 -14.45 0.67 -0.10
CA SER A 37 -13.64 -0.07 -1.06
C SER A 37 -12.14 0.29 -0.90
N PRO A 38 -11.22 -0.67 -1.12
CA PRO A 38 -9.78 -0.43 -1.03
C PRO A 38 -9.29 0.70 -1.95
N GLY A 39 -9.81 0.77 -3.18
CA GLY A 39 -9.49 1.86 -4.11
C GLY A 39 -9.92 3.23 -3.61
N ARG A 40 -11.05 3.32 -2.88
CA ARG A 40 -11.49 4.60 -2.27
C ARG A 40 -10.59 5.01 -1.12
N ILE A 41 -10.17 4.08 -0.27
CA ILE A 41 -9.20 4.37 0.80
C ILE A 41 -7.85 4.78 0.21
N ALA A 42 -7.36 4.08 -0.82
CA ALA A 42 -6.12 4.44 -1.50
C ALA A 42 -6.19 5.88 -2.08
N GLY A 43 -7.32 6.27 -2.68
CA GLY A 43 -7.54 7.64 -3.14
C GLY A 43 -7.54 8.68 -2.03
N LEU A 44 -8.23 8.40 -0.90
CA LEU A 44 -8.23 9.31 0.25
C LEU A 44 -6.82 9.50 0.84
N CYS A 45 -6.02 8.43 0.86
CA CYS A 45 -4.65 8.46 1.37
C CYS A 45 -3.62 8.99 0.36
N GLY A 46 -4.05 9.50 -0.80
CA GLY A 46 -3.14 10.07 -1.81
C GLY A 46 -2.33 9.04 -2.60
N LEU A 47 -2.67 7.75 -2.50
CA LEU A 47 -1.93 6.67 -3.17
C LEU A 47 -2.40 6.39 -4.60
N ALA A 48 -3.61 6.83 -4.95
CA ALA A 48 -4.16 6.68 -6.30
C ALA A 48 -3.92 7.97 -7.09
N ALA A 49 -2.85 8.01 -7.90
CA ALA A 49 -2.68 9.04 -8.91
C ALA A 49 -3.46 8.62 -10.16
N TYR A 50 -4.46 9.41 -10.60
CA TYR A 50 -5.34 9.30 -11.80
C TYR A 50 -5.99 7.94 -12.13
N GLU A 51 -5.31 6.82 -11.92
CA GLU A 51 -5.73 5.44 -12.03
C GLU A 51 -6.29 4.92 -10.69
N ARG A 52 -7.32 4.08 -10.75
CA ARG A 52 -8.02 3.53 -9.57
C ARG A 52 -7.17 2.56 -8.72
N ARG A 53 -5.88 2.39 -9.04
CA ARG A 53 -4.95 1.47 -8.38
C ARG A 53 -3.63 2.18 -8.11
N PRO A 54 -3.07 2.08 -6.89
CA PRO A 54 -1.75 2.61 -6.61
C PRO A 54 -0.71 1.90 -7.49
N PRO A 55 0.24 2.63 -8.08
CA PRO A 55 1.33 2.06 -8.85
C PRO A 55 2.13 1.04 -8.03
N ALA A 56 2.60 -0.03 -8.68
CA ALA A 56 3.34 -1.08 -7.98
C ALA A 56 4.61 -0.53 -7.30
N TYR A 57 5.25 0.51 -7.84
CA TYR A 57 6.44 1.12 -7.25
C TYR A 57 6.24 1.69 -5.84
N HIS A 58 5.01 2.02 -5.44
CA HIS A 58 4.69 2.39 -4.07
C HIS A 58 4.97 1.27 -3.05
N LEU A 59 5.12 0.02 -3.50
CA LEU A 59 5.54 -1.08 -2.64
C LEU A 59 7.02 -1.01 -2.27
N ILE A 60 7.89 -0.42 -3.11
CA ILE A 60 9.32 -0.25 -2.79
C ILE A 60 9.52 0.89 -1.79
N GLY A 61 8.77 1.97 -1.99
CA GLY A 61 8.81 3.15 -1.16
C GLY A 61 7.82 4.17 -1.71
N LEU A 62 7.22 4.93 -0.81
CA LEU A 62 6.40 6.07 -1.21
C LEU A 62 7.33 7.27 -1.49
N PRO A 63 7.11 8.01 -2.60
CA PRO A 63 7.68 9.33 -2.77
C PRO A 63 7.36 10.23 -1.57
N ASP A 64 8.26 11.15 -1.21
CA ASP A 64 8.15 11.90 0.05
C ASP A 64 6.85 12.71 0.17
N ASP A 65 6.36 13.27 -0.93
CA ASP A 65 5.08 13.99 -0.98
C ASP A 65 3.88 13.06 -0.71
N ILE A 66 3.90 11.87 -1.33
CA ILE A 66 2.87 10.84 -1.13
C ILE A 66 2.95 10.25 0.28
N ALA A 67 4.16 10.01 0.80
CA ALA A 67 4.40 9.51 2.14
C ALA A 67 3.89 10.50 3.19
N ALA A 68 4.12 11.80 3.00
CA ALA A 68 3.61 12.85 3.88
C ALA A 68 2.07 12.89 3.88
N ALA A 69 1.44 12.85 2.69
CA ALA A 69 -0.01 12.83 2.57
C ALA A 69 -0.62 11.56 3.21
N PHE A 70 0.02 10.41 2.99
CA PHE A 70 -0.40 9.14 3.58
C PHE A 70 -0.28 9.16 5.11
N ALA A 71 0.86 9.61 5.64
CA ALA A 71 1.11 9.78 7.07
C ALA A 71 0.07 10.70 7.72
N ALA A 72 -0.20 11.86 7.12
CA ALA A 72 -1.20 12.80 7.62
C ALA A 72 -2.62 12.20 7.61
N THR A 73 -2.98 11.51 6.53
CA THR A 73 -4.32 10.91 6.36
C THR A 73 -4.55 9.76 7.36
N THR A 74 -3.53 8.93 7.56
CA THR A 74 -3.59 7.73 8.41
C THR A 74 -3.12 7.97 9.85
N ARG A 75 -2.64 9.18 10.18
CA ARG A 75 -2.02 9.52 11.47
C ARG A 75 -0.86 8.58 11.85
N LEU A 76 -0.12 8.12 10.86
CA LEU A 76 1.09 7.33 11.07
C LEU A 76 2.31 8.24 11.07
N SER A 77 3.35 7.82 11.77
CA SER A 77 4.67 8.42 11.70
C SER A 77 5.40 8.01 10.42
N TRP A 78 6.38 8.80 10.00
CA TRP A 78 7.24 8.47 8.86
C TRP A 78 7.91 7.10 8.92
N PRO A 79 8.48 6.66 10.06
CA PRO A 79 9.01 5.31 10.20
C PRO A 79 7.96 4.22 9.94
N GLU A 80 6.77 4.35 10.50
CA GLU A 80 5.68 3.38 10.31
C GLU A 80 5.25 3.30 8.84
N VAL A 81 5.21 4.43 8.13
CA VAL A 81 4.90 4.46 6.70
C VAL A 81 5.98 3.75 5.88
N ASN A 82 7.26 3.95 6.23
CA ASN A 82 8.36 3.27 5.55
C ASN A 82 8.36 1.76 5.82
N ASP A 83 7.99 1.34 7.03
CA ASP A 83 7.88 -0.07 7.42
C ASP A 83 6.74 -0.80 6.72
N LEU A 84 5.73 -0.08 6.21
CA LEU A 84 4.71 -0.65 5.33
C LEU A 84 5.23 -0.96 3.91
N THR A 85 6.43 -0.51 3.56
CA THR A 85 7.04 -0.70 2.23
C THR A 85 8.28 -1.59 2.31
N LEU A 86 8.80 -2.01 1.16
CA LEU A 86 10.06 -2.76 1.09
C LEU A 86 11.27 -1.91 1.51
N ARG A 87 11.12 -0.61 1.78
CA ARG A 87 12.17 0.27 2.28
C ARG A 87 12.80 -0.23 3.58
N ARG A 88 12.04 -0.93 4.43
CA ARG A 88 12.57 -1.57 5.64
C ARG A 88 13.70 -2.58 5.36
N TYR A 89 13.75 -3.13 4.16
CA TYR A 89 14.77 -4.09 3.75
C TYR A 89 15.90 -3.46 2.91
N ALA A 90 15.92 -2.15 2.72
CA ALA A 90 16.92 -1.47 1.90
C ALA A 90 18.35 -1.65 2.44
N ALA A 91 18.52 -1.77 3.76
CA ALA A 91 19.82 -2.05 4.38
C ALA A 91 20.34 -3.46 4.04
N THR A 92 19.43 -4.44 3.93
CA THR A 92 19.77 -5.84 3.65
C THR A 92 19.92 -6.10 2.15
N TYR A 93 19.15 -5.40 1.31
CA TYR A 93 19.16 -5.55 -0.14
C TYR A 93 19.52 -4.24 -0.83
N PRO A 94 20.80 -4.02 -1.19
CA PRO A 94 21.28 -2.80 -1.83
C PRO A 94 20.57 -2.46 -3.15
N ALA A 95 20.00 -3.46 -3.82
CA ALA A 95 19.18 -3.24 -5.02
C ALA A 95 17.93 -2.39 -4.68
N LEU A 96 17.26 -2.65 -3.55
CA LEU A 96 16.11 -1.85 -3.13
C LEU A 96 16.51 -0.40 -2.82
N ALA A 97 17.68 -0.19 -2.21
CA ALA A 97 18.20 1.16 -1.97
C ALA A 97 18.44 1.93 -3.28
N LYS A 98 18.93 1.26 -4.33
CA LYS A 98 19.15 1.88 -5.66
C LYS A 98 17.83 2.22 -6.36
N ALA A 99 16.84 1.32 -6.28
CA ALA A 99 15.52 1.54 -6.87
C ALA A 99 14.78 2.76 -6.28
N GLN A 100 15.15 3.20 -5.08
CA GLN A 100 14.56 4.36 -4.40
C GLN A 100 15.13 5.70 -4.85
N VAL A 101 16.41 5.75 -5.22
CA VAL A 101 17.08 6.99 -5.65
C VAL A 101 16.67 7.38 -7.07
N ASP A 102 16.39 6.38 -7.91
CA ASP A 102 16.07 6.53 -9.33
C ASP A 102 14.57 6.67 -9.60
N SER A 103 13.81 7.33 -8.71
CA SER A 103 12.35 7.46 -8.85
C SER A 103 11.87 8.19 -10.12
N LYS A 104 12.79 8.80 -10.89
CA LYS A 104 12.50 9.41 -12.19
C LYS A 104 12.76 8.46 -13.37
N THR A 105 13.36 7.31 -13.13
CA THR A 105 13.84 6.35 -14.14
C THR A 105 13.07 5.02 -14.03
N HIS A 106 11.78 5.11 -13.71
CA HIS A 106 10.91 3.97 -13.36
C HIS A 106 10.74 2.91 -14.46
N THR A 107 11.06 3.20 -15.71
CA THR A 107 10.92 2.24 -16.82
C THR A 107 12.03 1.18 -16.84
N VAL A 108 13.21 1.47 -16.29
CA VAL A 108 14.36 0.55 -16.28
C VAL A 108 14.31 -0.37 -15.05
N ALA A 109 13.88 0.16 -13.89
CA ALA A 109 13.67 -0.63 -12.68
C ALA A 109 12.53 -1.67 -12.78
N GLN A 110 11.59 -1.53 -13.73
CA GLN A 110 10.55 -2.54 -13.93
C GLN A 110 11.07 -3.84 -14.57
N ARG A 111 12.21 -3.81 -15.27
CA ARG A 111 12.76 -4.97 -16.00
C ARG A 111 13.79 -5.77 -15.19
N GLU A 112 14.47 -5.14 -14.24
CA GLU A 112 15.57 -5.79 -13.50
C GLU A 112 15.21 -6.30 -12.10
N TYR A 113 14.03 -5.93 -11.59
CA TYR A 113 13.67 -6.28 -10.21
C TYR A 113 12.68 -7.46 -10.18
N TRP A 114 13.19 -8.61 -9.74
CA TRP A 114 12.45 -9.79 -9.26
C TRP A 114 11.30 -9.45 -8.27
N ALA A 115 11.33 -8.27 -7.67
CA ALA A 115 10.31 -7.74 -6.78
C ALA A 115 9.02 -7.29 -7.50
N PHE A 116 9.05 -7.02 -8.81
CA PHE A 116 7.87 -6.65 -9.61
C PHE A 116 7.43 -7.80 -10.50
N ASN A 117 6.80 -8.80 -9.89
CA ASN A 117 5.92 -9.64 -10.69
C ASN A 117 4.59 -8.88 -10.86
N ALA A 118 4.12 -8.72 -12.10
CA ALA A 118 2.90 -7.96 -12.44
C ALA A 118 1.63 -8.52 -11.75
N SER A 119 1.72 -9.74 -11.24
CA SER A 119 0.75 -10.37 -10.34
C SER A 119 1.44 -10.86 -9.08
N SER A 120 0.86 -10.57 -7.92
CA SER A 120 1.21 -11.28 -6.69
C SER A 120 0.92 -12.76 -6.91
N ARG A 121 1.93 -13.62 -6.70
CA ARG A 121 1.69 -15.06 -6.65
C ARG A 121 0.89 -15.34 -5.37
N TYR A 122 -0.27 -15.96 -5.54
CA TYR A 122 -1.08 -16.45 -4.43
C TYR A 122 -0.91 -17.97 -4.34
N CYS A 123 -1.00 -18.51 -3.13
CA CYS A 123 -1.06 -19.95 -2.93
C CYS A 123 -2.52 -20.39 -3.21
N PRO A 124 -2.77 -21.21 -4.24
CA PRO A 124 -4.13 -21.62 -4.59
C PRO A 124 -4.80 -22.46 -3.49
N GLU A 125 -4.03 -23.22 -2.70
CA GLU A 125 -4.55 -23.95 -1.54
C GLU A 125 -4.93 -23.01 -0.38
N CYS A 126 -4.24 -21.87 -0.22
CA CYS A 126 -4.64 -20.85 0.75
C CYS A 126 -5.82 -20.02 0.27
N LEU A 127 -5.95 -19.85 -1.05
CA LEU A 127 -7.03 -19.08 -1.65
C LEU A 127 -8.32 -19.90 -1.82
N SER A 128 -8.25 -21.24 -1.92
CA SER A 128 -9.42 -22.12 -2.08
C SER A 128 -10.40 -22.03 -0.90
N GLY A 129 -9.93 -21.54 0.25
CA GLY A 129 -10.75 -21.19 1.39
C GLY A 129 -11.18 -22.39 2.23
N ASP A 130 -11.35 -22.14 3.53
CA ASP A 130 -11.71 -23.14 4.54
C ASP A 130 -13.19 -23.06 4.96
N ARG A 131 -13.98 -22.18 4.34
CA ARG A 131 -15.38 -21.86 4.70
C ARG A 131 -15.53 -21.37 6.15
N SER A 132 -14.47 -20.84 6.74
CA SER A 132 -14.55 -20.19 8.05
C SER A 132 -15.55 -19.04 8.04
N ALA A 133 -16.09 -18.70 9.21
CA ALA A 133 -17.02 -17.58 9.36
C ALA A 133 -16.42 -16.25 8.84
N VAL A 134 -15.09 -16.11 8.90
CA VAL A 134 -14.33 -14.97 8.36
C VAL A 134 -14.43 -14.93 6.83
N GLN A 135 -14.36 -16.08 6.14
CA GLN A 135 -14.47 -16.16 4.69
C GLN A 135 -15.88 -15.78 4.20
N SER A 136 -16.93 -16.25 4.89
CA SER A 136 -18.32 -15.91 4.55
C SER A 136 -18.66 -14.44 4.81
N ALA A 137 -18.08 -13.85 5.85
CA ALA A 137 -18.34 -12.45 6.20
C ALA A 137 -17.58 -11.45 5.31
N HIS A 138 -16.45 -11.84 4.72
CA HIS A 138 -15.51 -10.92 4.06
C HIS A 138 -15.16 -11.29 2.62
N GLY A 139 -15.74 -12.36 2.07
CA GLY A 139 -15.59 -12.74 0.66
C GLY A 139 -14.20 -13.29 0.32
N GLY A 140 -13.93 -14.53 0.72
CA GLY A 140 -13.00 -15.40 -0.02
C GLY A 140 -13.75 -16.23 -1.06
N PRO A 141 -13.08 -16.79 -2.08
CA PRO A 141 -13.70 -17.11 -3.37
C PRO A 141 -14.89 -18.06 -3.21
N GLY A 142 -16.07 -17.49 -3.46
CA GLY A 142 -17.24 -18.25 -3.86
C GLY A 142 -17.17 -18.44 -5.37
N SER A 143 -17.21 -19.70 -5.79
CA SER A 143 -17.95 -20.10 -6.98
C SER A 143 -19.45 -20.04 -6.69
#